data_AF-A0A8T4P776-F1
#
_entry.id   AF-A0A8T4P776-F1
#
_cell.length_a   1.000
_cell.length_b   1.000
_cell.length_c   1.000
_cell.angle_alpha   90.00
_cell.angle_beta   90.00
_cell.angle_gamma   90.00
#
_symmetry.space_group_name_H-M   'P 1'
#
loop_
_entity.id
_entity.type
_entity.pdbx_description
1 polymer ?
#
loop_
_entity_poly.entity_id
_entity_poly.type
_entity_poly.pdbx_seq_one_letter_code
_entity_poly.pdbx_strand_id
1 'polypeptide(L)'
;MPKKRIIDIEAHALFRVLERGSKFGLDYYETKERAFSAVKLGKLAKRKHLSKEFKTYYNYFNDNLSFYVICQENEFDKYVKCLIRTVIIEEGRQ
;
A
#
# COMPACT_ATOMS: atom_id res chain seq x y z
N MET A 1 -13.85 12.24 15.50
CA MET A 1 -13.38 10.83 15.42
C MET A 1 -12.72 10.60 14.07
N PRO A 2 -11.63 9.83 13.98
CA PRO A 2 -11.04 9.49 12.69
C PRO A 2 -12.06 8.73 11.83
N LYS A 3 -12.21 9.12 10.55
CA LYS A 3 -13.12 8.45 9.62
C LYS A 3 -12.70 7.00 9.42
N LYS A 4 -13.67 6.09 9.29
CA LYS A 4 -13.41 4.68 8.97
C LYS A 4 -12.68 4.59 7.61
N ARG A 5 -11.62 3.78 7.52
CA ARG A 5 -10.93 3.51 6.24
C ARG A 5 -11.41 2.19 5.66
N ILE A 6 -11.83 2.20 4.41
CA ILE A 6 -12.15 1.01 3.62
C ILE A 6 -11.02 0.85 2.61
N ILE A 7 -10.26 -0.25 2.71
CA ILE A 7 -9.08 -0.50 1.90
C ILE A 7 -9.40 -1.63 0.93
N ASP A 8 -9.27 -1.34 -0.35
CA ASP A 8 -9.41 -2.30 -1.44
C ASP A 8 -8.13 -2.32 -2.28
N ILE A 9 -7.95 -3.37 -3.08
CA ILE A 9 -6.81 -3.51 -3.99
C ILE A 9 -7.30 -3.85 -5.39
N GLU A 10 -6.75 -3.18 -6.40
CA GLU A 10 -7.07 -3.51 -7.79
C GLU A 10 -6.53 -4.89 -8.15
N ALA A 11 -7.28 -5.64 -8.97
CA ALA A 11 -6.91 -7.01 -9.34
C ALA A 11 -5.49 -7.10 -9.94
N HIS A 12 -5.12 -6.15 -10.80
CA HIS A 12 -3.77 -6.13 -11.38
C HIS A 12 -2.68 -5.76 -10.36
N ALA A 13 -3.00 -4.90 -9.39
CA ALA A 13 -2.09 -4.54 -8.31
C ALA A 13 -1.86 -5.73 -7.38
N LEU A 14 -2.93 -6.47 -7.08
CA LEU A 14 -2.88 -7.71 -6.31
C LEU A 14 -2.00 -8.74 -7.01
N PHE A 15 -2.17 -8.97 -8.32
CA PHE A 15 -1.31 -9.93 -9.04
C PHE A 15 0.18 -9.58 -8.92
N ARG A 16 0.54 -8.30 -9.09
CA ARG A 16 1.93 -7.83 -8.97
C ARG A 16 2.48 -7.93 -7.55
N VAL A 17 1.63 -7.66 -6.55
CA VAL A 17 1.99 -7.85 -5.13
C VAL A 17 2.42 -9.28 -4.90
N LEU A 18 1.61 -10.24 -5.37
CA LEU A 18 1.84 -11.66 -5.14
C LEU A 18 3.10 -12.14 -5.86
N GLU A 19 3.28 -11.77 -7.13
CA GLU A 19 4.48 -12.11 -7.89
C GLU A 19 5.77 -11.57 -7.24
N ARG A 20 5.69 -10.40 -6.60
CA ARG A 20 6.82 -9.81 -5.88
C ARG A 20 7.03 -10.45 -4.52
N GLY A 21 5.96 -10.66 -3.75
CA GLY A 21 6.01 -11.29 -2.44
C GLY A 21 6.64 -12.67 -2.52
N SER A 22 6.26 -13.48 -3.52
CA SER A 22 6.84 -14.81 -3.72
C SER A 22 8.34 -14.79 -3.99
N LYS A 23 8.87 -13.74 -4.64
CA LYS A 23 10.33 -13.58 -4.88
C LYS A 23 11.10 -13.37 -3.57
N PHE A 24 10.44 -12.84 -2.55
CA PHE A 24 11.00 -12.65 -1.21
C PHE A 24 10.54 -13.72 -0.20
N GLY A 25 9.93 -14.82 -0.68
CA GLY A 25 9.50 -15.93 0.16
C GLY A 25 8.24 -15.67 0.99
N LEU A 26 7.50 -14.60 0.71
CA LEU A 26 6.24 -14.30 1.40
C LEU A 26 5.08 -15.10 0.80
N ASP A 27 4.17 -15.56 1.65
CA ASP A 27 2.95 -16.20 1.19
C ASP A 27 1.89 -15.18 0.73
N TYR A 28 0.81 -15.69 0.11
CA TYR A 28 -0.29 -14.87 -0.39
C TYR A 28 -0.93 -13.99 0.68
N TYR A 29 -1.28 -14.58 1.83
CA TYR A 29 -2.02 -13.90 2.88
C TYR A 29 -1.13 -12.85 3.55
N GLU A 30 0.12 -13.22 3.81
CA GLU A 30 1.12 -12.36 4.39
C GLU A 30 1.41 -11.15 3.50
N THR A 31 1.66 -11.36 2.20
CA THR A 31 1.98 -10.25 1.30
C THR A 31 0.81 -9.26 1.18
N LYS A 32 -0.43 -9.79 1.15
CA LYS A 32 -1.65 -8.97 1.14
C LYS A 32 -1.81 -8.19 2.45
N GLU A 33 -1.68 -8.84 3.60
CA GLU A 33 -1.81 -8.19 4.90
C GLU A 33 -0.73 -7.13 5.13
N ARG A 34 0.50 -7.35 4.66
CA ARG A 34 1.57 -6.34 4.72
C ARG A 34 1.27 -5.12 3.84
N ALA A 35 0.72 -5.32 2.64
CA ALA A 35 0.26 -4.21 1.79
C ALA A 35 -0.87 -3.41 2.44
N PHE A 36 -1.82 -4.07 3.11
CA PHE A 36 -2.92 -3.40 3.81
C PHE A 36 -2.42 -2.68 5.07
N SER A 37 -1.47 -3.30 5.77
CA SER A 37 -0.79 -2.72 6.93
C SER A 37 0.01 -1.48 6.54
N ALA A 38 0.59 -1.44 5.34
CA ALA A 38 1.24 -0.25 4.85
C ALA A 38 0.28 0.95 4.74
N VAL A 39 -0.97 0.74 4.32
CA VAL A 39 -1.99 1.81 4.29
C VAL A 39 -2.48 2.20 5.69
N LYS A 40 -2.54 1.23 6.62
CA LYS A 40 -3.04 1.46 7.99
C LYS A 40 -2.00 2.10 8.91
N LEU A 41 -0.76 1.62 8.85
CA LEU A 41 0.32 1.87 9.81
C LEU A 41 1.52 2.58 9.16
N GLY A 42 1.61 2.56 7.83
CA GLY A 42 2.72 3.14 7.11
C GLY A 42 2.75 4.67 7.19
N LYS A 43 3.94 5.21 6.96
CA LYS A 43 4.15 6.66 6.91
C LYS A 43 3.76 7.18 5.53
N LEU A 44 3.11 8.34 5.50
CA LEU A 44 2.89 9.07 4.26
C LEU A 44 4.24 9.54 3.71
N ALA A 45 4.61 9.04 2.53
CA ALA A 45 5.84 9.42 1.87
C ALA A 45 5.63 10.73 1.09
N LYS A 46 6.33 11.81 1.48
CA LYS A 46 6.29 13.11 0.78
C LYS A 46 6.89 13.05 -0.64
N ARG A 47 7.75 12.06 -0.94
CA ARG A 47 8.42 11.87 -2.24
C ARG A 47 7.52 11.12 -3.24
N LYS A 48 6.55 11.83 -3.83
CA LYS A 48 5.99 11.62 -5.20
C LYS A 48 4.70 12.44 -5.46
N HIS A 49 4.58 13.64 -4.89
CA HIS A 49 3.56 14.62 -5.31
C HIS A 49 3.75 15.13 -6.76
N LEU A 50 4.78 14.69 -7.48
CA LEU A 50 5.14 15.19 -8.82
C LEU A 50 4.53 14.43 -10.00
N SER A 51 3.70 13.41 -9.80
CA SER A 51 3.03 12.74 -10.93
C SER A 51 1.61 12.31 -10.63
N LYS A 52 0.67 13.05 -11.24
CA LYS A 52 -0.79 12.86 -11.28
C LYS A 52 -1.47 13.14 -9.95
N GLU A 53 -2.33 14.16 -9.96
CA GLU A 53 -3.26 14.51 -8.90
C GLU A 53 -3.97 13.24 -8.37
N PHE A 54 -4.27 13.21 -7.07
CA PHE A 54 -5.06 12.15 -6.38
C PHE A 54 -4.37 10.81 -6.05
N LYS A 55 -3.03 10.76 -5.93
CA LYS A 55 -2.32 9.56 -5.45
C LYS A 55 -1.66 9.77 -4.08
N THR A 56 -1.95 8.88 -3.15
CA THR A 56 -1.37 8.84 -1.80
C THR A 56 -0.34 7.71 -1.72
N TYR A 57 0.83 8.00 -1.14
CA TYR A 57 1.98 7.10 -1.06
C TYR A 57 2.24 6.71 0.39
N TYR A 58 2.21 5.41 0.68
CA TYR A 58 2.51 4.83 1.98
C TYR A 58 3.82 4.03 1.92
N ASN A 59 4.64 4.13 2.96
CA ASN A 59 5.80 3.26 3.19
C ASN A 59 5.66 2.55 4.53
N TYR A 60 5.85 1.23 4.53
CA TYR A 60 5.94 0.40 5.72
C TYR A 60 7.11 -0.58 5.62
N PHE A 61 7.98 -0.58 6.63
CA PHE A 61 9.13 -1.47 6.71
C PHE A 61 8.89 -2.55 7.75
N ASN A 62 9.04 -3.82 7.35
CA ASN A 62 8.96 -4.98 8.25
C ASN A 62 9.79 -6.15 7.71
N ASP A 63 10.49 -6.86 8.60
CA ASP A 63 11.34 -8.02 8.29
C ASP A 63 12.30 -7.80 7.11
N ASN A 64 13.04 -6.70 7.16
CA ASN A 64 13.97 -6.30 6.10
C ASN A 64 13.33 -6.04 4.73
N LEU A 65 11.99 -5.90 4.65
CA LEU A 65 11.28 -5.54 3.44
C LEU A 65 10.56 -4.20 3.61
N SER A 66 10.77 -3.31 2.66
CA SER A 66 10.03 -2.06 2.50
C SER A 66 8.87 -2.24 1.53
N PHE A 67 7.65 -1.96 2.01
CA PHE A 67 6.42 -1.94 1.23
C PHE A 67 6.04 -0.50 0.89
N TYR A 68 6.11 -0.16 -0.39
CA TYR A 68 5.61 1.11 -0.90
C TYR A 68 4.26 0.90 -1.57
N VAL A 69 3.22 1.48 -1.00
CA VAL A 69 1.85 1.34 -1.49
C VAL A 69 1.37 2.65 -2.08
N ILE A 70 0.99 2.62 -3.34
CA ILE A 70 0.37 3.75 -4.05
C ILE A 70 -1.12 3.49 -4.08
N CYS A 71 -1.89 4.42 -3.55
CA CYS A 71 -3.35 4.32 -3.52
C CYS A 71 -4.01 5.59 -4.06
N GLN A 72 -5.25 5.44 -4.48
CA GLN A 72 -6.15 6.54 -4.76
C GLN A 72 -7.14 6.64 -3.59
N GLU A 73 -7.28 7.84 -3.02
CA GLU A 73 -8.15 8.08 -1.87
C GLU A 73 -9.33 8.94 -2.28
N ASN A 74 -10.53 8.47 -1.93
CA ASN A 74 -11.76 9.22 -2.09
C ASN A 74 -12.39 9.41 -0.71
N GLU A 75 -12.57 10.67 -0.32
CA GLU A 75 -13.15 11.03 0.97
C GLU A 75 -14.68 11.19 0.86
N PHE A 76 -15.38 10.57 1.81
CA PHE A 76 -16.83 10.69 1.98
C PHE A 76 -17.11 11.17 3.41
N ASP A 77 -18.35 11.56 3.70
CA ASP A 77 -18.72 12.11 5.01
C ASP A 77 -18.39 11.18 6.19
N LYS A 78 -18.61 9.86 5.99
CA LYS A 78 -18.47 8.85 7.05
C LYS A 78 -17.19 8.01 6.96
N TYR A 79 -16.55 7.96 5.80
CA TYR A 79 -15.43 7.05 5.54
C TYR A 79 -14.49 7.59 4.46
N VAL A 80 -13.30 7.00 4.39
CA VAL A 80 -12.35 7.18 3.27
C VAL A 80 -12.19 5.85 2.57
N LYS A 81 -12.38 5.82 1.25
CA LYS A 81 -12.05 4.66 0.42
C LYS A 81 -10.63 4.81 -0.11
N CYS A 82 -9.78 3.83 0.18
CA CYS A 82 -8.40 3.75 -0.29
C CYS A 82 -8.29 2.57 -1.26
N LEU A 83 -8.10 2.85 -2.55
CA LEU A 83 -7.89 1.83 -3.57
C LEU A 83 -6.40 1.69 -3.87
N ILE A 84 -5.80 0.55 -3.52
CA ILE A 84 -4.39 0.23 -3.82
C ILE A 84 -4.26 0.00 -5.32
N ARG A 85 -3.48 0.89 -5.97
CA ARG A 85 -3.18 0.88 -7.40
C ARG A 85 -1.89 0.12 -7.71
N THR A 86 -0.94 0.10 -6.78
CA THR A 86 0.36 -0.55 -6.95
C THR A 86 1.02 -0.76 -5.61
N VAL A 87 1.79 -1.84 -5.50
CA VAL A 87 2.70 -2.09 -4.38
C VAL A 87 4.08 -2.41 -4.92
N ILE A 88 5.09 -1.84 -4.30
CA ILE A 88 6.50 -2.12 -4.55
C ILE A 88 7.07 -2.73 -3.27
N ILE A 89 7.83 -3.80 -3.42
CA ILE A 89 8.49 -4.52 -2.32
C ILE A 89 9.99 -4.46 -2.64
N GLU A 90 10.78 -3.97 -1.69
CA GLU A 90 12.23 -3.84 -1.79
C GLU A 90 12.90 -4.34 -0.52
N GLU A 91 14.13 -4.84 -0.61
CA GLU A 91 14.92 -5.20 0.56
C GLU A 91 15.55 -3.97 1.21
N GLY A 92 15.68 -4.01 2.53
CA GLY A 92 16.27 -2.95 3.34
C GLY A 92 15.31 -1.83 3.70
N ARG A 93 15.80 -0.91 4.55
CA ARG A 93 15.06 0.20 5.14
C ARG A 93 15.42 1.47 4.37
N GLN A 94 14.63 1.90 3.38
CA GLN A 94 14.78 3.25 2.80
C GLN A 94 13.93 4.28 3.53
#